data_AF-A0A5N6L2T7-F1
#
_entry.id   AF-A0A5N6L2T7-F1
#
_cell.length_a   1.000
_cell.length_b   1.000
_cell.length_c   1.000
_cell.angle_alpha   90.00
_cell.angle_beta   90.00
_cell.angle_gamma   90.00
#
_symmetry.space_group_name_H-M   'P 1'
#
loop_
_entity.id
_entity.type
_entity.pdbx_description
1 polymer ?
#
loop_
_entity_poly.entity_id
_entity_poly.type
_entity_poly.pdbx_seq_one_letter_code
_entity_poly.pdbx_strand_id
1 'polypeptide(L)' 'MALRWALGRVGLGVWYDCVNLEFKKEWLEEVLELDDEEIVIDSEFDMSKGKEAFERLNTGRCRGKVIVNVSE' A
#
# COMPACT_ATOMS: atom_id res chain seq x y z
N MET A 1 11.09 -7.02 -17.92
CA MET A 1 10.04 -6.39 -17.09
C MET A 1 8.81 -7.30 -16.99
N ALA A 2 8.04 -7.51 -18.07
CA ALA A 2 6.81 -8.32 -18.06
C ALA A 2 7.00 -9.80 -17.63
N LEU A 3 7.99 -10.50 -18.18
CA LEU A 3 8.27 -11.90 -17.82
C LEU A 3 8.69 -12.05 -16.35
N ARG A 4 9.47 -11.10 -15.82
CA ARG A 4 9.94 -11.09 -14.43
C ARG A 4 8.80 -10.82 -13.45
N TRP A 5 7.88 -9.90 -13.79
CA TRP A 5 6.65 -9.66 -13.05
C TRP A 5 5.74 -10.90 -13.02
N ALA A 6 5.56 -11.56 -14.18
CA ALA A 6 4.73 -12.76 -14.28
C ALA A 6 5.29 -13.91 -13.41
N LEU A 7 6.61 -14.12 -13.44
CA LEU A 7 7.29 -15.10 -12.60
C LEU A 7 7.18 -14.77 -11.10
N GLY A 8 7.33 -13.50 -10.71
CA GLY A 8 7.09 -13.06 -9.34
C GLY A 8 5.64 -13.28 -8.89
N ARG A 9 4.67 -13.04 -9.78
CA ARG A 9 3.24 -13.22 -9.49
C ARG A 9 2.82 -14.68 -9.28
N VAL A 10 3.50 -15.63 -9.93
CA VAL A 10 3.27 -17.08 -9.74
C VAL A 10 4.20 -17.71 -8.68
N GLY A 11 4.95 -16.91 -7.93
CA GLY A 11 5.81 -17.38 -6.83
C GLY A 11 7.12 -18.03 -7.27
N LEU A 12 7.51 -17.88 -8.55
CA LEU A 12 8.73 -18.47 -9.14
C LEU A 12 9.89 -17.47 -9.24
N GLY A 13 9.76 -16.26 -8.67
CA GLY A 13 10.79 -15.24 -8.70
C GLY A 13 10.62 -14.17 -7.62
N VAL A 14 11.65 -13.35 -7.42
CA VAL A 14 11.64 -12.25 -6.45
C VAL A 14 10.64 -11.18 -6.88
N TRP A 15 9.65 -10.90 -6.04
CA TRP A 15 8.75 -9.76 -6.17
C TRP A 15 9.39 -8.54 -5.49
N TYR A 16 9.47 -7.43 -6.20
CA TYR A 16 9.91 -6.16 -5.65
C TYR A 16 8.96 -5.08 -6.14
N ASP A 17 8.58 -4.19 -5.24
CA ASP A 17 7.89 -2.96 -5.61
C ASP A 17 8.93 -1.95 -6.13
N CYS A 18 8.62 -1.33 -7.26
CA CYS A 18 9.40 -0.20 -7.76
C CYS A 18 9.08 1.01 -6.89
N VAL A 19 9.98 1.33 -5.96
CA VAL A 19 9.94 2.60 -5.23
C VAL A 19 10.48 3.68 -6.16
N ASN A 20 9.59 4.55 -6.65
CA ASN A 20 9.98 5.69 -7.47
C ASN A 20 10.64 6.73 -6.56
N LEU A 21 11.95 6.92 -6.69
CA LEU A 21 12.73 7.84 -5.83
C LEU A 21 12.66 9.30 -6.30
N GLU A 22 12.10 9.55 -7.48
CA GLU A 22 11.84 10.89 -7.98
C GLU A 22 10.58 11.48 -7.35
N PHE A 23 10.68 12.72 -6.88
CA PHE A 23 9.51 13.46 -6.42
C PHE A 23 8.58 13.77 -7.60
N LYS A 24 7.39 13.14 -7.61
CA LYS A 24 6.34 13.37 -8.61
C LYS A 24 5.27 14.30 -8.03
N LYS A 25 5.49 15.61 -8.16
CA LYS A 25 4.60 16.65 -7.62
C LYS A 25 3.20 16.54 -8.23
N GLU A 26 3.15 16.28 -9.54
CA GLU A 26 1.93 16.25 -10.32
C GLU A 26 0.99 15.15 -9.83
N TRP A 27 1.53 13.98 -9.48
CA TRP A 27 0.73 12.88 -8.93
C TRP A 27 0.15 13.20 -7.55
N LEU A 28 0.86 13.98 -6.73
CA LEU A 28 0.34 14.42 -5.43
C LEU A 28 -0.76 15.48 -5.60
N GLU A 29 -0.65 16.32 -6.62
CA GLU A 29 -1.68 17.31 -6.96
C GLU A 29 -2.95 16.63 -7.49
N GLU A 30 -2.82 15.61 -8.34
CA GLU A 30 -3.94 14.79 -8.83
C GLU A 30 -4.75 14.14 -7.70
N VAL A 31 -4.08 13.73 -6.61
CA VAL A 31 -4.76 13.10 -5.47
C VAL A 31 -5.74 14.04 -4.77
N LEU A 32 -5.56 15.36 -4.87
CA LEU A 32 -6.49 16.34 -4.27
C LEU A 32 -7.84 16.41 -5.00
N GLU A 33 -7.92 15.88 -6.21
CA GLU A 33 -9.13 15.85 -7.04
C GLU A 33 -9.83 14.48 -7.02
N LEU A 34 -9.26 13.47 -6.36
CA LEU A 34 -9.86 12.15 -6.23
C LEU A 34 -11.01 12.16 -5.22
N ASP A 35 -12.10 11.46 -5.55
CA ASP A 35 -13.22 11.27 -4.63
C ASP A 35 -12.83 10.33 -3.47
N ASP A 36 -13.17 10.72 -2.25
CA ASP A 36 -12.91 9.91 -1.04
C ASP A 36 -13.53 8.51 -1.12
N GLU A 37 -14.61 8.37 -1.88
CA GLU A 37 -15.32 7.10 -2.11
C GLU A 37 -14.46 6.06 -2.85
N GLU A 38 -13.42 6.48 -3.58
CA GLU A 38 -12.49 5.57 -4.26
C GLU A 38 -11.40 5.01 -3.32
N ILE A 39 -11.27 5.56 -2.10
CA ILE A 39 -10.28 5.11 -1.12
C ILE A 39 -10.81 3.86 -0.41
N VAL A 40 -10.31 2.70 -0.83
CA VAL A 40 -10.58 1.44 -0.14
C VAL A 40 -9.69 1.33 1.10
N ILE A 41 -10.30 1.48 2.28
CA ILE A 41 -9.65 1.20 3.57
C ILE A 41 -9.88 -0.28 3.91
N ASP A 42 -8.78 -0.98 4.18
CA ASP A 42 -8.82 -2.39 4.62
C ASP A 42 -9.08 -2.49 6.12
N SER A 43 -8.33 -1.72 6.90
CA SER A 43 -8.32 -1.77 8.36
C SER A 43 -7.71 -0.51 8.96
N GLU A 44 -8.18 -0.16 10.15
CA GLU A 44 -7.70 0.97 10.94
C GLU A 44 -7.18 0.47 12.29
N PHE A 45 -6.06 1.04 12.73
CA PHE A 45 -5.40 0.69 13.99
C PHE A 45 -5.01 1.95 14.75
N ASP A 46 -5.08 1.88 16.08
CA ASP A 46 -4.43 2.87 16.94
C ASP A 46 -2.91 2.75 16.84
N MET A 47 -2.21 3.86 17.11
CA MET A 47 -0.74 3.88 17.14
C MET A 47 -0.14 2.81 18.06
N SER A 48 -0.80 2.52 19.20
CA SER A 48 -0.37 1.48 20.14
C SER A 48 -0.35 0.07 19.53
N LYS A 49 -1.14 -0.15 18.47
CA LYS A 49 -1.27 -1.42 17.73
C LYS A 49 -0.50 -1.43 16.42
N GLY A 50 0.51 -0.56 16.26
CA GLY A 50 1.33 -0.51 15.04
C GLY A 50 1.90 -1.87 14.61
N LYS A 51 2.25 -2.74 15.58
CA LYS A 51 2.71 -4.10 15.27
C LYS A 51 1.63 -4.95 14.57
N GLU A 52 0.38 -4.88 15.03
CA GLU A 52 -0.75 -5.60 14.44
C GLU A 52 -1.06 -5.07 13.04
N ALA A 53 -0.94 -3.75 12.83
CA ALA A 53 -1.08 -3.13 11.52
C ALA A 53 -0.05 -3.67 10.51
N PHE A 54 1.22 -3.82 10.94
CA PHE A 54 2.26 -4.44 10.12
C PHE A 54 1.98 -5.92 9.84
N GLU A 55 1.54 -6.68 10.84
CA GLU A 55 1.16 -8.08 10.66
C GLU A 55 0.02 -8.23 9.65
N ARG A 56 -1.00 -7.35 9.70
CA ARG A 56 -2.09 -7.30 8.73
C ARG A 56 -1.58 -7.10 7.31
N LEU A 57 -0.67 -6.15 7.11
CA LEU A 57 -0.04 -5.87 5.82
C LEU A 57 0.75 -7.09 5.30
N ASN A 58 1.47 -7.78 6.19
CA ASN A 58 2.27 -8.96 5.85
C ASN A 58 1.45 -10.21 5.51
N THR A 59 0.14 -10.22 5.74
CA THR A 59 -0.71 -11.37 5.38
C THR A 59 -0.86 -11.60 3.87
N GLY A 60 -0.56 -10.59 3.04
CA GLY A 60 -0.83 -10.62 1.60
C GLY A 60 -2.32 -10.65 1.24
N ARG A 61 -3.21 -10.47 2.22
CA ARG A 61 -4.68 -10.46 2.07
C ARG A 61 -5.31 -9.09 2.33
N CYS A 62 -4.49 -8.06 2.47
CA CYS A 62 -4.95 -6.68 2.60
C CYS A 62 -5.59 -6.23 1.28
N ARG A 63 -6.82 -5.70 1.34
CA ARG A 63 -7.52 -5.13 0.18
C ARG A 63 -7.67 -3.63 0.42
N GLY A 64 -6.73 -2.86 -0.11
CA GLY A 64 -6.71 -1.40 0.07
C GLY A 64 -5.63 -0.95 1.05
N LYS A 65 -5.91 0.10 1.83
CA LYS A 65 -4.96 0.75 2.74
C LYS A 65 -5.14 0.28 4.19
N VAL A 66 -4.04 0.05 4.89
CA VAL A 66 -4.00 -0.08 6.35
C VAL A 66 -3.67 1.30 6.93
N ILE A 67 -4.54 1.82 7.77
CA ILE A 67 -4.39 3.16 8.37
C ILE A 67 -3.97 3.00 9.83
N VAL A 68 -2.99 3.79 10.26
CA VAL A 68 -2.59 3.90 11.67
C VAL A 68 -2.88 5.33 12.11
N ASN A 69 -3.82 5.47 13.04
CA ASN A 69 -4.22 6.76 13.58
C ASN A 69 -3.19 7.21 14.62
N VAL A 70 -2.59 8.38 14.38
CA VAL A 70 -1.48 8.94 15.18
C VAL A 70 -1.95 9.98 16.19
N SER A 71 -3.23 10.37 16.13
CA SER A 71 -3.90 11.26 17.07
C SER A 71 -4.70 10.45 18.09
N GLU A 72 -4.63 10.85 19.36
CA GLU A 72 -5.64 10.49 20.38
C GLU A 72 -7.00 11.13 20.05
#